data_AF-A0A5C7MB70-F1
#
_entry.id   AF-A0A5C7MB70-F1
#
_cell.length_a   1.000
_cell.length_b   1.000
_cell.length_c   1.000
_cell.angle_alpha   90.00
_cell.angle_beta   90.00
_cell.angle_gamma   90.00
#
_symmetry.space_group_name_H-M   'P 1'
#
loop_
_entity.id
_entity.type
_entity.pdbx_description
1 polymer ?
#
loop_
_entity_poly.entity_id
_entity_poly.type
_entity_poly.pdbx_seq_one_letter_code
_entity_poly.pdbx_strand_id
1 'polypeptide(L)'
;MIAAVACRTPGRAGGGLALRGRAKLRAEMTTPGEPSGCDCGRCSPPPLTDIEAQAALRHVSNADAVAFAQGRMTLVGLYGCEDCGAWVPSFTEA
;
A
#
# COMPACT_ATOMS: atom_id res chain seq x y z
N MET A 1 6.64 -16.40 -31.01
CA MET A 1 6.31 -17.20 -29.80
C MET A 1 6.50 -16.32 -28.59
N ILE A 2 5.42 -15.97 -27.90
CA ILE A 2 5.47 -15.09 -26.72
C ILE A 2 5.86 -15.98 -25.54
N ALA A 3 7.04 -15.72 -24.96
CA ALA A 3 7.47 -16.39 -23.75
C ALA A 3 6.50 -16.04 -22.63
N ALA A 4 5.70 -17.02 -22.20
CA ALA A 4 4.94 -16.91 -20.96
C ALA A 4 5.95 -16.61 -19.85
N VAL A 5 5.90 -15.40 -19.31
CA VAL A 5 6.68 -15.04 -18.13
C VAL A 5 6.12 -15.90 -17.01
N ALA A 6 6.80 -17.03 -16.77
CA ALA A 6 6.50 -17.85 -15.61
C ALA A 6 6.72 -16.95 -14.40
N CYS A 7 5.63 -16.55 -13.74
CA CYS A 7 5.65 -15.89 -12.44
C CYS A 7 6.38 -16.83 -11.48
N ARG A 8 7.71 -16.71 -11.42
CA ARG A 8 8.56 -17.45 -10.49
C ARG A 8 8.05 -17.09 -9.12
N THR A 9 7.38 -18.04 -8.48
CA THR A 9 7.02 -17.96 -7.06
C THR A 9 8.28 -18.35 -6.28
N PRO A 10 9.02 -17.42 -5.66
CA PRO A 10 10.12 -17.81 -4.80
C PRO A 10 9.51 -18.20 -3.45
N GLY A 11 9.47 -19.49 -3.18
CA GLY A 11 9.05 -19.99 -1.87
C GLY A 11 10.06 -19.62 -0.78
N ARG A 12 9.59 -18.90 0.26
CA ARG A 12 9.94 -19.14 1.69
C ARG A 12 9.22 -18.12 2.56
N ALA A 13 8.21 -18.59 3.30
CA ALA A 13 7.56 -18.13 4.55
C ALA A 13 7.38 -16.62 4.92
N GLY A 14 8.12 -15.65 4.37
CA GLY A 14 7.99 -14.22 4.70
C GLY A 14 7.74 -13.32 3.48
N GLY A 15 8.33 -13.63 2.32
CA GLY A 15 8.20 -12.80 1.12
C GLY A 15 6.78 -12.76 0.54
N GLY A 16 6.05 -13.89 0.61
CA GLY A 16 4.66 -13.96 0.15
C GLY A 16 3.70 -13.11 0.99
N LEU A 17 3.94 -13.03 2.30
CA LEU A 17 3.14 -12.19 3.20
C LEU A 17 3.43 -10.70 2.97
N ALA A 18 4.70 -10.33 2.78
CA ALA A 18 5.05 -8.96 2.42
C ALA A 18 4.41 -8.55 1.08
N LEU A 19 4.42 -9.43 0.08
CA LEU A 19 3.75 -9.17 -1.20
C LEU A 19 2.23 -9.02 -1.05
N ARG A 20 1.59 -9.88 -0.25
CA ARG A 20 0.16 -9.76 0.07
C ARG A 20 -0.15 -8.45 0.78
N GLY A 21 0.68 -8.05 1.75
CA GLY A 21 0.54 -6.79 2.46
C GLY A 21 0.64 -5.58 1.55
N ARG A 22 1.65 -5.58 0.66
CA ARG A 22 1.81 -4.53 -0.36
C ARG A 22 0.65 -4.49 -1.35
N ALA A 23 0.14 -5.63 -1.78
CA ALA A 23 -1.03 -5.70 -2.65
C ALA A 23 -2.29 -5.15 -1.96
N LYS A 24 -2.49 -5.50 -0.68
CA LYS A 24 -3.59 -4.97 0.15
C LYS A 24 -3.45 -3.45 0.35
N LEU A 25 -2.26 -2.97 0.69
CA LEU A 25 -1.96 -1.54 0.83
C LEU A 25 -2.22 -0.78 -0.46
N ARG A 26 -1.79 -1.32 -1.61
CA ARG A 26 -2.08 -0.71 -2.91
C ARG A 26 -3.58 -0.59 -3.12
N ALA A 27 -4.33 -1.66 -2.89
CA ALA A 27 -5.77 -1.66 -3.04
C ALA A 27 -6.41 -0.59 -2.14
N GLU A 28 -6.03 -0.50 -0.86
CA GLU A 28 -6.53 0.52 0.08
C GLU A 28 -6.23 1.95 -0.40
N MET A 29 -5.01 2.21 -0.88
CA MET A 29 -4.60 3.54 -1.35
C MET A 29 -5.24 3.94 -2.68
N THR A 30 -5.52 2.98 -3.57
CA THR A 30 -6.14 3.24 -4.88
C THR A 30 -7.65 3.12 -4.87
N THR A 31 -8.23 2.59 -3.79
CA THR A 31 -9.69 2.54 -3.63
C THR A 31 -10.15 3.89 -3.11
N PRO A 32 -11.14 4.54 -3.75
CA PRO A 32 -11.73 5.74 -3.19
C PRO A 32 -12.28 5.41 -1.80
N GLY A 33 -11.74 6.07 -0.77
CA GLY A 33 -12.21 5.89 0.60
C GLY A 33 -13.70 6.20 0.67
N GLU A 34 -14.48 5.31 1.28
CA GLU A 34 -15.90 5.51 1.47
C GLU A 34 -16.08 6.80 2.29
N PRO A 35 -16.82 7.81 1.76
CA PRO A 35 -16.91 9.11 2.40
C PRO A 35 -17.52 8.93 3.78
N SER A 36 -16.71 9.12 4.82
CA SER A 36 -17.17 9.08 6.21
C SER A 36 -17.95 10.37 6.48
N GLY A 37 -19.20 10.42 6.02
CA GLY A 37 -20.19 11.47 6.25
C GLY A 37 -19.89 12.85 5.64
N CYS A 38 -18.72 13.06 5.02
CA CYS A 38 -18.34 14.34 4.43
C CYS A 38 -17.55 14.14 3.12
N ASP A 39 -18.11 14.60 2.00
CA ASP A 39 -17.52 14.50 0.64
C ASP A 39 -16.53 15.63 0.29
N CYS A 40 -16.03 16.38 1.28
CA CYS A 40 -15.01 17.38 0.99
C CYS A 40 -13.67 16.69 0.69
N GLY A 41 -12.85 17.25 -0.21
CA GLY A 41 -11.55 16.68 -0.59
C GLY A 41 -10.54 16.54 0.55
N ARG A 42 -10.87 17.02 1.76
CA ARG A 42 -10.12 16.83 3.00
C ARG A 42 -10.54 15.57 3.77
N CYS A 43 -11.80 15.18 3.66
CA CYS A 43 -12.39 14.00 4.31
C CYS A 43 -12.45 12.78 3.37
N SER A 44 -12.54 13.01 2.06
CA SER A 44 -12.37 12.00 1.02
C SER A 44 -11.26 12.49 0.09
N PRO A 45 -9.97 12.31 0.46
CA PRO A 45 -8.89 12.61 -0.47
C PRO A 45 -9.06 11.72 -1.71
N PRO A 46 -8.76 12.25 -2.91
CA PRO A 46 -8.84 11.46 -4.13
C PRO A 46 -7.95 10.21 -3.99
N PRO A 47 -8.41 9.04 -4.45
CA PRO A 47 -7.58 7.85 -4.42
C PRO A 47 -6.28 8.09 -5.19
N LEU A 48 -5.19 7.51 -4.70
CA LEU A 48 -3.90 7.62 -5.37
C LEU A 48 -3.96 6.91 -6.71
N THR A 49 -3.26 7.47 -7.69
CA THR A 49 -3.02 6.74 -8.94
C THR A 49 -2.17 5.50 -8.65
N ASP A 50 -2.27 4.52 -9.54
CA ASP A 50 -1.51 3.29 -9.43
C ASP A 50 0.01 3.52 -9.31
N ILE A 51 0.51 4.51 -10.05
CA ILE A 51 1.93 4.91 -10.07
C ILE A 51 2.33 5.51 -8.72
N GLU A 52 1.51 6.38 -8.16
CA GLU A 52 1.76 6.99 -6.85
C GLU A 52 1.72 5.95 -5.74
N ALA A 53 0.75 5.03 -5.78
CA ALA A 53 0.67 3.93 -4.82
C ALA A 53 1.90 3.02 -4.92
N GLN A 54 2.39 2.72 -6.13
CA GLN A 54 3.63 1.97 -6.30
C GLN A 54 4.86 2.71 -5.76
N ALA A 55 4.94 4.03 -5.98
CA ALA A 55 6.00 4.86 -5.40
C ALA A 55 5.94 4.82 -3.86
N ALA A 56 4.75 4.90 -3.29
CA ALA A 56 4.54 4.84 -1.85
C ALA A 56 4.98 3.52 -1.22
N LEU A 57 4.71 2.40 -1.90
CA LEU A 57 5.15 1.08 -1.45
C LEU A 57 6.67 0.91 -1.40
N ARG A 58 7.46 1.78 -2.04
CA ARG A 58 8.93 1.77 -1.93
C ARG A 58 9.41 2.20 -0.55
N HIS A 59 8.61 3.00 0.17
CA HIS A 59 8.87 3.41 1.54
C HIS A 59 8.39 2.38 2.59
N VAL A 60 7.63 1.37 2.17
CA VAL A 60 7.10 0.34 3.08
C VAL A 60 8.10 -0.80 3.23
N SER A 61 8.57 -1.01 4.46
CA SER A 61 9.44 -2.12 4.80
C SER A 61 8.70 -3.45 4.64
N ASN A 62 9.44 -4.54 4.40
CA ASN A 62 8.84 -5.88 4.36
C ASN A 62 8.16 -6.24 5.70
N ALA A 63 8.69 -5.77 6.83
CA ALA A 63 8.10 -5.98 8.16
C ALA A 63 6.72 -5.31 8.29
N ASP A 64 6.61 -4.03 7.90
CA ASP A 64 5.35 -3.28 7.93
C ASP A 64 4.32 -3.89 6.98
N ALA A 65 4.75 -4.29 5.78
CA ALA A 65 3.88 -4.98 4.84
C ALA A 65 3.36 -6.30 5.43
N VAL A 66 4.21 -7.08 6.12
CA VAL A 66 3.77 -8.31 6.79
C VAL A 66 2.82 -8.00 7.96
N ALA A 67 3.13 -6.99 8.78
CA ALA A 67 2.28 -6.59 9.90
C ALA A 67 0.90 -6.12 9.43
N PHE A 68 0.84 -5.34 8.34
CA PHE A 68 -0.39 -4.93 7.69
C PHE A 68 -1.16 -6.12 7.09
N ALA A 69 -0.46 -7.07 6.46
CA ALA A 69 -1.07 -8.29 5.94
C ALA A 69 -1.69 -9.16 7.06
N GLN A 70 -1.07 -9.16 8.24
CA GLN A 70 -1.55 -9.88 9.42
C GLN A 70 -2.65 -9.11 10.19
N GLY A 71 -2.94 -7.86 9.81
CA GLY A 71 -3.89 -7.01 10.54
C GLY A 71 -3.36 -6.52 11.89
N ARG A 72 -2.04 -6.52 12.09
CA ARG A 72 -1.38 -5.95 13.27
C ARG A 72 -1.16 -4.44 13.16
N MET A 73 -1.27 -3.92 11.93
CA MET A 73 -1.15 -2.51 11.63
C MET A 73 -2.29 -2.07 10.72
N THR A 74 -2.74 -0.84 10.92
CA THR A 74 -3.79 -0.19 10.14
C THR A 74 -3.23 1.07 9.50
N LEU A 75 -3.59 1.31 8.24
CA LEU A 75 -3.22 2.52 7.51
C LEU A 75 -4.09 3.66 8.05
N VAL A 76 -3.47 4.68 8.63
CA VAL A 76 -4.19 5.83 9.21
C VAL A 76 -4.11 7.07 8.35
N GLY A 77 -3.16 7.11 7.43
CA GLY A 77 -2.98 8.24 6.53
C GLY A 77 -1.73 8.12 5.69
N LEU A 78 -1.53 9.16 4.89
CA LEU A 78 -0.42 9.31 3.96
C LEU A 78 0.17 10.70 4.14
N TYR A 79 1.49 10.81 4.12
CA TYR A 79 2.19 12.09 4.13
C TYR A 79 3.16 12.16 2.96
N GLY A 80 3.48 13.36 2.48
CA GLY A 80 4.46 13.54 1.41
C GLY A 80 5.88 13.35 1.93
N CYS A 81 6.71 12.58 1.21
CA CYS A 81 8.15 12.54 1.43
C CYS A 81 8.79 13.80 0.84
N GLU A 82 9.47 14.59 1.66
CA GLU A 82 10.13 15.81 1.20
C GLU A 82 11.33 15.54 0.28
N ASP A 83 11.98 14.37 0.39
CA ASP A 83 13.15 14.00 -0.41
C ASP A 83 12.82 13.58 -1.85
N CYS A 84 11.70 12.90 -2.06
CA CYS A 84 11.37 12.31 -3.37
C CYS A 84 9.98 12.67 -3.90
N GLY A 85 9.19 13.41 -3.13
CA GLY A 85 7.82 13.81 -3.48
C GLY A 85 6.81 12.66 -3.52
N ALA A 86 7.21 11.44 -3.17
CA ALA A 86 6.31 10.29 -3.10
C ALA A 86 5.48 10.31 -1.82
N TRP A 87 4.32 9.66 -1.85
CA TRP A 87 3.52 9.45 -0.65
C TRP A 87 4.16 8.40 0.26
N VAL A 88 4.11 8.61 1.57
CA VAL A 88 4.59 7.66 2.56
C VAL A 88 3.40 7.20 3.41
N PRO A 89 3.11 5.89 3.43
CA PRO A 89 2.06 5.33 4.27
C PRO A 89 2.43 5.47 5.75
N SER A 90 1.49 5.98 6.54
CA SER A 90 1.59 6.04 7.99
C SER A 90 0.71 4.96 8.62
N PHE A 91 1.30 4.19 9.53
CA PHE A 91 0.65 3.06 10.18
C PHE A 91 0.46 3.32 11.67
N THR A 92 -0.61 2.78 12.23
CA THR A 92 -0.80 2.61 13.68
C THR A 92 -0.93 1.13 14.01
N GLU A 93 -0.62 0.74 15.25
CA GLU A 93 -1.00 -0.58 15.77
C GLU A 93 -2.53 -0.70 15.80
N ALA A 94 -3.04 -1.88 15.41
CA ALA A 94 -4.48 -2.16 15.29
C ALA A 94 -5.17 -2.38 16.65
#